data_AF-A0A8H3GNQ2-F1
#
_entry.id   AF-A0A8H3GNQ2-F1
#
_cell.length_a   1.000
_cell.length_b   1.000
_cell.length_c   1.000
_cell.angle_alpha   90.00
_cell.angle_beta   90.00
_cell.angle_gamma   90.00
#
_symmetry.space_group_name_H-M   'P 1'
#
loop_
_entity.id
_entity.type
_entity.pdbx_description
1 polymer ?
#
loop_
_entity_poly.entity_id
_entity_poly.type
_entity_poly.pdbx_seq_one_letter_code
_entity_poly.pdbx_strand_id
1 'polypeptide(L)'
;MCPNHNDETAESLSVDAVLENPLPSAIVLSHIVDAHCHPTDTSPISDQHIRTVQLGQICAMSSNADDQAKVRELGHRMGDRVVMCFGYHPWWSHRISILDTPLSTEEHYRALFNPTEKQEEAFQTAISSLPPPRPLKDVLEELKQNLQLNPSTMLGEVGIDRAFRVRLSPNEGDTKLSPFTVPQEHQLAVLEAQISIAVELRKNISLHSVKASGATIELFKKMRNKHGAAWESINVDLHSCTLSGETWKSIEKLHQNAYLSLSTAINIRPNSTAVLQLIRSCDSTRLMVESDFPHISDTTQRTWDILCLVARERGWRVEEEWDYPETTEQTEGKHEETWGAVKRIESNWNAFRKGGKGLVPDQESRKDRRLNELQRKYAPDDDNSD
;
A
#
# COMPACT_ATOMS: atom_id res chain seq x y z
N MET A 1 45.57 31.24 -25.77
CA MET A 1 45.62 31.69 -24.37
C MET A 1 44.35 31.17 -23.69
N CYS A 2 44.56 30.37 -22.64
CA CYS A 2 43.71 29.94 -21.51
C CYS A 2 42.19 30.23 -21.49
N PRO A 3 41.40 29.51 -20.67
CA PRO A 3 41.29 28.06 -20.49
C PRO A 3 39.85 27.58 -20.16
N ASN A 4 39.66 26.25 -20.20
CA ASN A 4 38.81 25.41 -19.34
C ASN A 4 37.35 25.81 -19.04
N HIS A 5 36.41 25.20 -19.75
CA HIS A 5 35.16 24.74 -19.14
C HIS A 5 35.45 23.43 -18.40
N ASN A 6 35.40 23.48 -17.07
CA ASN A 6 35.27 22.29 -16.26
C ASN A 6 33.87 21.73 -16.51
N ASP A 7 33.79 20.65 -17.29
CA ASP A 7 32.76 19.64 -17.12
C ASP A 7 32.98 19.03 -15.73
N GLU A 8 32.29 19.56 -14.72
CA GLU A 8 32.06 18.82 -13.50
C GLU A 8 31.13 17.66 -13.86
N THR A 9 31.74 16.48 -13.98
CA THR A 9 31.08 15.19 -13.95
C THR A 9 30.09 15.16 -12.80
N ALA A 10 28.80 15.25 -13.11
CA ALA A 10 27.75 14.87 -12.19
C ALA A 10 27.94 13.38 -11.89
N GLU A 11 28.63 13.06 -10.79
CA GLU A 11 28.68 11.71 -10.25
C GLU A 11 27.24 11.22 -10.11
N SER A 12 26.89 10.18 -10.88
CA SER A 12 25.65 9.47 -10.66
C SER A 12 25.76 8.77 -9.30
N LEU A 13 25.39 9.48 -8.23
CA LEU A 13 25.29 8.93 -6.89
C LEU A 13 24.40 7.70 -6.96
N SER A 14 24.99 6.54 -6.73
CA SER A 14 24.27 5.27 -6.81
C SER A 14 23.21 5.22 -5.71
N VAL A 15 22.15 4.43 -5.94
CA VAL A 15 21.12 4.15 -4.94
C VAL A 15 21.72 3.51 -3.67
N ASP A 16 22.99 3.07 -3.72
CA ASP A 16 23.69 2.46 -2.60
C ASP A 16 24.02 3.46 -1.46
N ALA A 17 23.99 4.77 -1.72
CA ALA A 17 24.21 5.82 -0.71
C ALA A 17 22.91 6.31 -0.03
N VAL A 18 21.99 5.40 0.29
CA VAL A 18 20.64 5.73 0.81
C VAL A 18 20.43 5.32 2.26
N LEU A 19 21.30 4.50 2.84
CA LEU A 19 21.12 3.97 4.19
C LEU A 19 21.88 4.78 5.24
N GLU A 20 21.37 4.76 6.48
CA GLU A 20 22.01 5.30 7.68
C GLU A 20 22.17 6.84 7.66
N ASN A 21 21.17 7.57 7.12
CA ASN A 21 21.16 9.02 7.21
C ASN A 21 21.06 9.44 8.70
N PRO A 22 21.81 10.47 9.14
CA PRO A 22 21.68 10.98 10.50
C PRO A 22 20.24 11.38 10.79
N LEU A 23 19.71 10.92 11.93
CA LEU A 23 18.36 11.27 12.37
C LEU A 23 18.30 12.76 12.77
N PRO A 24 17.21 13.47 12.44
CA PRO A 24 16.98 14.86 12.85
C PRO A 24 16.49 14.88 14.30
N SER A 25 16.06 16.05 14.77
CA SER A 25 15.47 16.17 16.11
C SER A 25 14.21 15.30 16.26
N ALA A 26 13.92 14.86 17.49
CA ALA A 26 12.74 14.05 17.79
C ALA A 26 11.42 14.78 17.45
N ILE A 27 11.42 16.12 17.46
CA ILE A 27 10.27 16.93 17.05
C ILE A 27 9.99 16.70 15.56
N VAL A 28 11.01 16.79 14.70
CA VAL A 28 10.86 16.52 13.26
C VAL A 28 10.38 15.09 13.01
N LEU A 29 10.97 14.10 13.68
CA LEU A 29 10.55 12.70 13.55
C LEU A 29 9.09 12.47 13.97
N SER A 30 8.59 13.22 14.96
CA SER A 30 7.20 13.10 15.44
C SER A 30 6.14 13.50 14.40
N HIS A 31 6.53 14.18 13.31
CA HIS A 31 5.65 14.52 12.19
C HIS A 31 5.66 13.47 11.06
N ILE A 32 6.49 12.43 11.18
CA ILE A 32 6.59 11.36 10.20
C ILE A 32 5.73 10.18 10.63
N VAL A 33 5.07 9.57 9.65
CA VAL A 33 4.35 8.31 9.82
C VAL A 33 4.99 7.25 8.96
N ASP A 34 5.26 6.09 9.56
CA ASP A 34 5.55 4.88 8.80
C ASP A 34 4.23 4.35 8.23
N ALA A 35 4.02 4.52 6.92
CA ALA A 35 2.76 4.12 6.27
C ALA A 35 2.54 2.60 6.25
N HIS A 36 3.60 1.80 6.48
CA HIS A 36 3.52 0.34 6.44
C HIS A 36 4.71 -0.33 7.15
N CYS A 37 4.41 -1.14 8.17
CA CYS A 37 5.39 -1.99 8.82
C CYS A 37 4.78 -3.27 9.38
N HIS A 38 5.63 -4.26 9.68
CA HIS A 38 5.24 -5.58 10.19
C HIS A 38 5.80 -5.85 11.60
N PRO A 39 5.60 -4.95 12.58
CA PRO A 39 6.32 -5.02 13.85
C PRO A 39 6.05 -6.31 14.65
N THR A 40 4.95 -7.00 14.35
CA THR A 40 4.47 -8.21 15.03
C THR A 40 5.00 -9.52 14.43
N ASP A 41 5.67 -9.46 13.27
CA ASP A 41 6.36 -10.61 12.68
C ASP A 41 7.53 -11.10 13.55
N THR A 42 8.10 -10.20 14.38
CA THR A 42 9.20 -10.51 15.31
C THR A 42 8.76 -10.53 16.78
N SER A 43 7.47 -10.82 17.01
CA SER A 43 6.88 -10.94 18.34
C SER A 43 7.60 -11.98 19.24
N PRO A 44 7.70 -11.76 20.57
CA PRO A 44 7.09 -10.67 21.34
C PRO A 44 7.83 -9.32 21.22
N ILE A 45 7.05 -8.24 21.13
CA ILE A 45 7.57 -6.87 21.13
C ILE A 45 7.72 -6.38 22.57
N SER A 46 8.95 -6.12 23.01
CA SER A 46 9.23 -5.60 24.37
C SER A 46 8.91 -4.10 24.49
N ASP A 47 8.70 -3.60 25.71
CA ASP A 47 8.57 -2.16 25.96
C ASP A 47 9.84 -1.38 25.58
N GLN A 48 11.01 -2.02 25.60
CA GLN A 48 12.25 -1.42 25.14
C GLN A 48 12.21 -1.17 23.63
N HIS A 49 11.70 -2.13 22.86
CA HIS A 49 11.50 -1.96 21.41
C HIS A 49 10.45 -0.89 21.08
N ILE A 50 9.41 -0.72 21.90
CA ILE A 50 8.42 0.35 21.68
C ILE A 50 9.05 1.74 21.90
N ARG A 51 9.94 1.88 22.89
CA ARG A 51 10.59 3.16 23.23
C ARG A 51 11.58 3.65 22.17
N THR A 52 12.07 2.79 21.28
CA THR A 52 12.97 3.20 20.20
C THR A 52 12.25 3.88 19.05
N VAL A 53 10.93 3.72 18.94
CA VAL A 53 10.12 4.40 17.90
C VAL A 53 10.05 5.89 18.23
N GLN A 54 10.66 6.71 17.39
CA GLN A 54 10.63 8.18 17.50
C GLN A 54 9.63 8.82 16.52
N LEU A 55 9.11 8.04 15.58
CA LEU A 55 8.07 8.48 14.63
C LEU A 55 6.77 8.84 15.35
N GLY A 56 5.98 9.74 14.75
CA GLY A 56 4.69 10.14 15.29
C GLY A 56 3.71 8.99 15.37
N GLN A 57 3.58 8.24 14.26
CA GLN A 57 2.75 7.06 14.16
C GLN A 57 3.42 5.98 13.29
N ILE A 58 2.99 4.73 13.47
CA ILE A 58 3.28 3.63 12.55
C ILE A 58 1.98 2.92 12.17
N CYS A 59 1.91 2.41 10.94
CA CYS A 59 0.81 1.56 10.49
C CYS A 59 1.24 0.09 10.59
N ALA A 60 0.76 -0.59 11.62
CA ALA A 60 1.11 -1.97 11.91
C ALA A 60 0.17 -2.92 11.16
N MET A 61 0.72 -3.66 10.19
CA MET A 61 -0.02 -4.55 9.30
C MET A 61 -0.18 -5.93 9.91
N SER A 62 -1.41 -6.44 9.90
CA SER A 62 -1.65 -7.86 10.09
C SER A 62 -1.61 -8.58 8.75
N SER A 63 -0.94 -9.73 8.68
CA SER A 63 -0.87 -10.51 7.42
C SER A 63 -1.73 -11.78 7.44
N ASN A 64 -2.03 -12.34 8.61
CA ASN A 64 -2.77 -13.60 8.76
C ASN A 64 -3.56 -13.66 10.08
N ALA A 65 -4.25 -14.79 10.31
CA ALA A 65 -5.08 -15.02 11.49
C ALA A 65 -4.33 -14.84 12.83
N ASP A 66 -3.09 -15.31 12.93
CA ASP A 66 -2.31 -15.27 14.16
C ASP A 66 -1.81 -13.85 14.47
N ASP A 67 -1.64 -13.05 13.44
CA ASP A 67 -1.06 -11.72 13.53
C ASP A 67 -2.08 -10.62 13.86
N GLN A 68 -3.35 -10.84 13.52
CA GLN A 68 -4.47 -9.94 13.83
C GLN A 68 -4.54 -9.62 15.34
N ALA A 69 -4.37 -10.62 16.21
CA ALA A 69 -4.40 -10.41 17.66
C ALA A 69 -3.19 -9.62 18.17
N LYS A 70 -2.01 -9.82 17.58
CA LYS A 70 -0.77 -9.14 17.96
C LYS A 70 -0.81 -7.66 17.59
N VAL A 71 -1.32 -7.33 16.39
CA VAL A 71 -1.52 -5.94 15.97
C VAL A 71 -2.51 -5.24 16.90
N ARG A 72 -3.60 -5.92 17.27
CA ARG A 72 -4.56 -5.41 18.26
C ARG A 72 -3.89 -5.12 19.60
N GLU A 73 -3.08 -6.05 20.12
CA GLU A 73 -2.36 -5.86 21.38
C GLU A 73 -1.39 -4.67 21.31
N LEU A 74 -0.63 -4.55 20.21
CA LEU A 74 0.30 -3.44 19.99
C LEU A 74 -0.44 -2.10 19.97
N GLY A 75 -1.60 -2.03 19.30
CA GLY A 75 -2.46 -0.85 19.30
C GLY A 75 -2.94 -0.45 20.70
N HIS A 76 -3.29 -1.42 21.55
CA HIS A 76 -3.65 -1.13 22.95
C HIS A 76 -2.45 -0.60 23.76
N ARG A 77 -1.24 -1.08 23.49
CA ARG A 77 -0.02 -0.68 24.21
C ARG A 77 0.51 0.69 23.78
N MET A 78 0.39 1.04 22.50
CA MET A 78 0.93 2.28 21.93
C MET A 78 -0.13 3.38 21.69
N GLY A 79 -1.42 3.05 21.82
CA GLY A 79 -2.52 3.99 21.62
C GLY A 79 -2.52 4.61 20.22
N ASP A 80 -2.74 5.92 20.15
CA ASP A 80 -2.82 6.66 18.87
C ASP A 80 -1.51 6.69 18.08
N ARG A 81 -0.38 6.20 18.65
CA ARG A 81 0.87 6.04 17.89
C ARG A 81 0.85 4.84 16.94
N VAL A 82 -0.18 4.01 16.97
CA VAL A 82 -0.34 2.87 16.07
C VAL A 82 -1.67 2.96 15.35
N VAL A 83 -1.60 2.98 14.02
CA VAL A 83 -2.73 2.64 13.17
C VAL A 83 -2.76 1.12 13.04
N MET A 84 -3.79 0.49 13.60
CA MET A 84 -3.99 -0.95 13.48
C MET A 84 -4.56 -1.26 12.09
N CYS A 85 -3.78 -1.96 11.28
CA CYS A 85 -4.19 -2.42 9.97
C CYS A 85 -4.53 -3.90 10.04
N PHE A 86 -5.76 -4.24 9.64
CA PHE A 86 -6.27 -5.61 9.70
C PHE A 86 -6.55 -6.14 8.30
N GLY A 87 -6.17 -7.38 8.01
CA GLY A 87 -6.25 -7.94 6.67
C GLY A 87 -5.66 -9.34 6.56
N TYR A 88 -5.96 -10.00 5.44
CA TYR A 88 -5.38 -11.29 5.07
C TYR A 88 -4.60 -11.13 3.77
N HIS A 89 -3.28 -11.28 3.90
CA HIS A 89 -2.32 -11.14 2.82
C HIS A 89 -2.49 -12.25 1.77
N PRO A 90 -2.26 -12.00 0.46
CA PRO A 90 -2.37 -12.99 -0.61
C PRO A 90 -1.56 -14.27 -0.37
N TRP A 91 -0.47 -14.22 0.39
CA TRP A 91 0.30 -15.40 0.78
C TRP A 91 -0.53 -16.44 1.52
N TRP A 92 -1.52 -16.01 2.31
CA TRP A 92 -2.34 -16.88 3.14
C TRP A 92 -3.71 -17.19 2.54
N SER A 93 -4.01 -16.65 1.36
CA SER A 93 -5.30 -16.85 0.70
C SER A 93 -5.60 -18.32 0.37
N HIS A 94 -4.57 -19.16 0.22
CA HIS A 94 -4.75 -20.61 0.08
C HIS A 94 -5.42 -21.27 1.30
N ARG A 95 -5.30 -20.68 2.49
CA ARG A 95 -5.93 -21.17 3.72
C ARG A 95 -7.38 -20.71 3.86
N ILE A 96 -7.93 -20.01 2.86
CA ILE A 96 -9.28 -19.48 2.88
C ILE A 96 -10.08 -20.18 1.78
N SER A 97 -11.23 -20.76 2.14
CA SER A 97 -12.19 -21.30 1.18
C SER A 97 -13.17 -20.21 0.76
N ILE A 98 -13.39 -20.07 -0.54
CA ILE A 98 -14.41 -19.18 -1.10
C ILE A 98 -15.81 -19.83 -1.14
N LEU A 99 -15.94 -21.06 -0.63
CA LEU A 99 -17.21 -21.77 -0.48
C LEU A 99 -17.79 -21.52 0.91
N ASP A 100 -19.12 -21.45 1.01
CA ASP A 100 -19.81 -21.30 2.30
C ASP A 100 -19.55 -22.50 3.23
N THR A 101 -19.56 -23.70 2.66
CA THR A 101 -19.14 -24.93 3.32
C THR A 101 -17.82 -25.38 2.71
N PRO A 102 -16.69 -25.25 3.43
CA PRO A 102 -15.41 -25.68 2.90
C PRO A 102 -15.39 -27.19 2.62
N LEU A 103 -14.64 -27.57 1.58
CA LEU A 103 -14.30 -28.97 1.33
C LEU A 103 -13.38 -29.49 2.45
N SER A 104 -13.17 -30.80 2.48
CA SER A 104 -12.10 -31.36 3.32
C SER A 104 -10.74 -30.74 2.95
N THR A 105 -9.79 -30.76 3.89
CA THR A 105 -8.46 -30.17 3.71
C THR A 105 -7.81 -30.63 2.40
N GLU A 106 -7.85 -31.93 2.10
CA GLU A 106 -7.27 -32.48 0.87
C GLU A 106 -7.99 -32.04 -0.39
N GLU A 107 -9.32 -32.13 -0.41
CA GLU A 107 -10.10 -31.74 -1.58
C GLU A 107 -9.93 -30.25 -1.90
N HIS A 108 -9.91 -29.38 -0.88
CA HIS A 108 -9.69 -27.93 -1.05
C HIS A 108 -8.32 -27.64 -1.67
N TYR A 109 -7.23 -28.15 -1.07
CA TYR A 109 -5.89 -27.87 -1.58
C TYR A 109 -5.62 -28.55 -2.92
N ARG A 110 -6.17 -29.74 -3.15
CA ARG A 110 -6.05 -30.42 -4.44
C ARG A 110 -6.77 -29.65 -5.54
N ALA A 111 -7.98 -29.15 -5.27
CA ALA A 111 -8.71 -28.30 -6.22
C ALA A 111 -7.97 -26.98 -6.50
N LEU A 112 -7.40 -26.37 -5.46
CA LEU A 112 -6.72 -25.08 -5.57
C LEU A 112 -5.37 -25.17 -6.29
N PHE A 113 -4.55 -26.17 -5.95
CA PHE A 113 -3.20 -26.32 -6.49
C PHE A 113 -3.14 -27.14 -7.77
N ASN A 114 -4.17 -27.95 -8.03
CA ASN A 114 -4.30 -28.83 -9.20
C ASN A 114 -2.99 -29.59 -9.51
N PRO A 115 -2.49 -30.42 -8.56
CA PRO A 115 -1.21 -31.09 -8.71
C PRO A 115 -1.21 -32.06 -9.89
N THR A 116 -0.13 -32.06 -10.68
CA THR A 116 0.13 -33.11 -11.68
C THR A 116 0.63 -34.39 -11.01
N GLU A 117 0.61 -35.52 -11.72
CA GLU A 117 1.14 -36.80 -11.22
C GLU A 117 2.58 -36.68 -10.68
N LYS A 118 3.44 -35.88 -11.34
CA LYS A 118 4.83 -35.65 -10.93
C LYS A 118 4.96 -34.79 -9.67
N GLN A 119 3.90 -34.08 -9.29
CA GLN A 119 3.87 -33.19 -8.13
C GLN A 119 3.16 -33.83 -6.94
N GLU A 120 2.66 -35.06 -7.05
CA GLU A 120 1.88 -35.70 -5.99
C GLU A 120 2.68 -35.84 -4.69
N GLU A 121 3.96 -36.23 -4.75
CA GLU A 121 4.82 -36.30 -3.57
C GLU A 121 5.00 -34.92 -2.90
N ALA A 122 5.22 -33.88 -3.70
CA ALA A 122 5.32 -32.51 -3.20
C ALA A 122 3.99 -32.02 -2.63
N PHE A 123 2.86 -32.42 -3.21
CA PHE A 123 1.51 -32.11 -2.73
C PHE A 123 1.26 -32.74 -1.36
N GLN A 124 1.54 -34.04 -1.22
CA GLN A 124 1.40 -34.77 0.04
C GLN A 124 2.31 -34.19 1.13
N THR A 125 3.53 -33.78 0.76
CA THR A 125 4.44 -33.10 1.68
C THR A 125 3.85 -31.77 2.14
N ALA A 126 3.43 -30.90 1.21
CA ALA A 126 2.88 -29.59 1.55
C ALA A 126 1.63 -29.70 2.42
N ILE A 127 0.67 -30.54 2.03
CA ILE A 127 -0.63 -30.64 2.73
C ILE A 127 -0.52 -31.20 4.14
N SER A 128 0.46 -32.06 4.42
CA SER A 128 0.69 -32.60 5.77
C SER A 128 0.85 -31.53 6.85
N SER A 129 1.19 -30.30 6.44
CA SER A 129 1.39 -29.16 7.31
C SER A 129 0.35 -28.05 7.19
N LEU A 130 -0.56 -28.14 6.22
CA LEU A 130 -1.54 -27.09 5.96
C LEU A 130 -2.78 -27.29 6.84
N PRO A 131 -3.30 -26.22 7.46
CA PRO A 131 -4.49 -26.32 8.29
C PRO A 131 -5.74 -26.57 7.43
N PRO A 132 -6.86 -27.01 8.03
CA PRO A 132 -8.15 -26.97 7.37
C PRO A 132 -8.47 -25.55 6.86
N PRO A 133 -9.06 -25.40 5.66
CA PRO A 133 -9.37 -24.09 5.11
C PRO A 133 -10.46 -23.40 5.92
N ARG A 134 -10.25 -22.12 6.25
CA ARG A 134 -11.25 -21.28 6.91
C ARG A 134 -12.29 -20.79 5.88
N PRO A 135 -13.60 -20.83 6.16
CA PRO A 135 -14.59 -20.19 5.31
C PRO A 135 -14.32 -18.69 5.17
N LEU A 136 -14.43 -18.15 3.95
CA LEU A 136 -14.27 -16.71 3.69
C LEU A 136 -15.25 -15.89 4.52
N LYS A 137 -16.47 -16.38 4.74
CA LYS A 137 -17.47 -15.72 5.58
C LYS A 137 -16.94 -15.43 7.00
N ASP A 138 -16.31 -16.41 7.63
CA ASP A 138 -15.78 -16.26 9.00
C ASP A 138 -14.60 -15.29 9.05
N VAL A 139 -13.73 -15.35 8.03
CA VAL A 139 -12.62 -14.41 7.82
C VAL A 139 -13.14 -12.97 7.72
N LEU A 140 -14.21 -12.78 6.94
CA LEU A 140 -14.85 -11.47 6.74
C LEU A 140 -15.56 -10.96 8.00
N GLU A 141 -16.19 -11.84 8.78
CA GLU A 141 -16.80 -11.47 10.06
C GLU A 141 -15.76 -11.01 11.09
N GLU A 142 -14.66 -11.76 11.21
CA GLU A 142 -13.50 -11.36 12.04
C GLU A 142 -12.91 -10.02 11.58
N LEU A 143 -12.71 -9.85 10.27
CA LEU A 143 -12.18 -8.61 9.70
C LEU A 143 -13.10 -7.42 9.99
N LYS A 144 -14.42 -7.60 9.83
CA LYS A 144 -15.42 -6.54 10.09
C LYS A 144 -15.36 -6.08 11.54
N GLN A 145 -15.26 -7.01 12.49
CA GLN A 145 -15.12 -6.70 13.92
C GLN A 145 -13.82 -5.92 14.19
N ASN A 146 -12.71 -6.38 13.62
CA ASN A 146 -11.40 -5.73 13.81
C ASN A 146 -11.36 -4.30 13.25
N LEU A 147 -11.91 -4.09 12.06
CA LEU A 147 -11.98 -2.76 11.44
C LEU A 147 -12.90 -1.79 12.21
N GLN A 148 -13.78 -2.27 13.08
CA GLN A 148 -14.64 -1.42 13.91
C GLN A 148 -14.04 -1.05 15.28
N LEU A 149 -12.85 -1.59 15.63
CA LEU A 149 -12.23 -1.36 16.94
C LEU A 149 -11.85 0.11 17.21
N ASN A 150 -11.42 0.84 16.18
CA ASN A 150 -11.06 2.25 16.29
C ASN A 150 -11.42 2.97 14.96
N PRO A 151 -11.85 4.24 14.99
CA PRO A 151 -12.03 5.05 13.78
C PRO A 151 -10.81 5.07 12.85
N SER A 152 -9.59 5.05 13.39
CA SER A 152 -8.33 5.12 12.64
C SER A 152 -7.87 3.80 12.00
N THR A 153 -8.50 2.66 12.30
CA THR A 153 -8.09 1.38 11.70
C THR A 153 -8.13 1.41 10.17
N MET A 154 -7.32 0.58 9.55
CA MET A 154 -7.23 0.44 8.09
C MET A 154 -7.34 -1.02 7.67
N LEU A 155 -7.72 -1.25 6.41
CA LEU A 155 -7.59 -2.56 5.79
C LEU A 155 -6.14 -2.74 5.33
N GLY A 156 -5.44 -3.75 5.86
CA GLY A 156 -4.07 -4.06 5.45
C GLY A 156 -3.42 -5.12 6.32
N GLU A 157 -2.49 -5.92 5.81
CA GLU A 157 -2.05 -5.93 4.42
C GLU A 157 -2.94 -6.89 3.59
N VAL A 158 -3.43 -6.43 2.45
CA VAL A 158 -4.23 -7.24 1.50
C VAL A 158 -3.72 -7.02 0.09
N GLY A 159 -3.92 -7.97 -0.84
CA GLY A 159 -3.53 -7.70 -2.23
C GLY A 159 -3.39 -8.92 -3.12
N ILE A 160 -2.52 -8.81 -4.13
CA ILE A 160 -2.26 -9.82 -5.15
C ILE A 160 -0.76 -10.07 -5.24
N ASP A 161 -0.34 -11.34 -5.11
CA ASP A 161 1.04 -11.76 -5.30
C ASP A 161 1.11 -12.94 -6.28
N ARG A 162 1.59 -12.66 -7.50
CA ARG A 162 1.78 -13.68 -8.54
C ARG A 162 3.13 -14.38 -8.46
N ALA A 163 4.05 -13.89 -7.61
CA ALA A 163 5.36 -14.49 -7.38
C ALA A 163 5.33 -15.51 -6.23
N PHE A 164 4.38 -15.39 -5.31
CA PHE A 164 4.26 -16.25 -4.13
C PHE A 164 4.19 -17.75 -4.47
N ARG A 165 4.90 -18.55 -3.67
CA ARG A 165 4.88 -20.01 -3.69
C ARG A 165 4.60 -20.52 -2.27
N VAL A 166 3.74 -21.52 -2.16
CA VAL A 166 3.44 -22.17 -0.88
C VAL A 166 4.70 -22.89 -0.38
N ARG A 167 4.98 -22.87 0.93
CA ARG A 167 6.13 -23.56 1.52
C ARG A 167 5.87 -25.07 1.59
N LEU A 168 6.90 -25.91 1.39
CA LEU A 168 6.76 -27.38 1.50
C LEU A 168 6.65 -27.86 2.96
N SER A 169 7.28 -27.16 3.89
CA SER A 169 7.27 -27.47 5.31
C SER A 169 7.21 -26.17 6.13
N PRO A 170 6.50 -26.15 7.27
CA PRO A 170 6.41 -25.00 8.15
C PRO A 170 7.63 -24.88 9.07
N ASN A 171 8.51 -25.88 9.13
CA ASN A 171 9.70 -25.84 9.98
C ASN A 171 10.60 -24.67 9.54
N GLU A 172 10.77 -23.71 10.44
CA GLU A 172 11.65 -22.56 10.29
C GLU A 172 13.08 -23.05 10.07
N GLY A 173 13.52 -23.03 8.81
CA GLY A 173 14.85 -23.49 8.38
C GLY A 173 14.86 -24.11 6.99
N ASP A 174 13.75 -24.73 6.58
CA ASP A 174 13.66 -25.37 5.25
C ASP A 174 13.03 -24.40 4.25
N THR A 175 13.86 -23.63 3.55
CA THR A 175 13.45 -22.61 2.57
C THR A 175 12.92 -23.19 1.25
N LYS A 176 12.64 -24.50 1.20
CA LYS A 176 12.27 -25.16 -0.05
C LYS A 176 10.82 -24.80 -0.41
N LEU A 177 10.70 -23.93 -1.41
CA LEU A 177 9.42 -23.55 -1.98
C LEU A 177 8.80 -24.75 -2.71
N SER A 178 7.49 -24.94 -2.53
CA SER A 178 6.73 -25.91 -3.31
C SER A 178 6.52 -25.38 -4.75
N PRO A 179 6.16 -26.25 -5.71
CA PRO A 179 5.77 -25.79 -7.03
C PRO A 179 4.42 -25.03 -7.03
N PHE A 180 3.67 -25.07 -5.92
CA PHE A 180 2.29 -24.60 -5.88
C PHE A 180 2.18 -23.08 -5.70
N THR A 181 1.37 -22.48 -6.57
CA THR A 181 0.88 -21.09 -6.47
C THR A 181 -0.60 -21.09 -6.14
N VAL A 182 -1.06 -19.99 -5.56
CA VAL A 182 -2.50 -19.72 -5.44
C VAL A 182 -3.00 -19.10 -6.75
N PRO A 183 -4.04 -19.66 -7.39
CA PRO A 183 -4.63 -19.06 -8.57
C PRO A 183 -5.00 -17.59 -8.36
N GLN A 184 -4.71 -16.73 -9.34
CA GLN A 184 -4.98 -15.29 -9.22
C GLN A 184 -6.46 -15.00 -8.98
N GLU A 185 -7.36 -15.77 -9.58
CA GLU A 185 -8.81 -15.64 -9.38
C GLU A 185 -9.21 -15.88 -7.92
N HIS A 186 -8.57 -16.85 -7.25
CA HIS A 186 -8.81 -17.11 -5.83
C HIS A 186 -8.28 -15.96 -4.95
N GLN A 187 -7.08 -15.45 -5.24
CA GLN A 187 -6.54 -14.28 -4.54
C GLN A 187 -7.47 -13.06 -4.70
N LEU A 188 -7.95 -12.81 -5.91
CA LEU A 188 -8.87 -11.72 -6.22
C LEU A 188 -10.22 -11.88 -5.51
N ALA A 189 -10.78 -13.09 -5.46
CA ALA A 189 -12.03 -13.35 -4.75
C ALA A 189 -11.94 -12.98 -3.27
N VAL A 190 -10.85 -13.38 -2.60
CA VAL A 190 -10.59 -13.03 -1.20
C VAL A 190 -10.35 -11.52 -1.05
N LEU A 191 -9.51 -10.93 -1.90
CA LEU A 191 -9.18 -9.50 -1.87
C LEU A 191 -10.43 -8.61 -2.06
N GLU A 192 -11.23 -8.86 -3.09
CA GLU A 192 -12.41 -8.06 -3.40
C GLU A 192 -13.46 -8.12 -2.28
N ALA A 193 -13.57 -9.26 -1.60
CA ALA A 193 -14.45 -9.39 -0.45
C ALA A 193 -13.97 -8.55 0.74
N GLN A 194 -12.66 -8.54 1.02
CA GLN A 194 -12.05 -7.68 2.05
C GLN A 194 -12.21 -6.19 1.71
N ILE A 195 -11.96 -5.81 0.45
CA ILE A 195 -12.16 -4.43 -0.04
C ILE A 195 -13.62 -4.00 0.13
N SER A 196 -14.57 -4.88 -0.15
CA SER A 196 -16.00 -4.55 -0.02
C SER A 196 -16.36 -4.13 1.42
N ILE A 197 -15.76 -4.76 2.44
CA ILE A 197 -15.92 -4.36 3.85
C ILE A 197 -15.26 -3.01 4.12
N ALA A 198 -14.05 -2.78 3.59
CA ALA A 198 -13.38 -1.49 3.78
C ALA A 198 -14.18 -0.34 3.17
N VAL A 199 -14.76 -0.54 1.98
CA VAL A 199 -15.67 0.45 1.37
C VAL A 199 -16.92 0.67 2.23
N GLU A 200 -17.55 -0.40 2.73
CA GLU A 200 -18.72 -0.31 3.61
C GLU A 200 -18.41 0.50 4.88
N LEU A 201 -17.26 0.24 5.50
CA LEU A 201 -16.83 0.85 6.75
C LEU A 201 -16.04 2.16 6.58
N ARG A 202 -15.83 2.61 5.34
CA ARG A 202 -14.98 3.75 4.95
C ARG A 202 -13.56 3.69 5.52
N LYS A 203 -12.92 2.53 5.36
CA LYS A 203 -11.56 2.27 5.80
C LYS A 203 -10.60 2.38 4.63
N ASN A 204 -9.53 3.13 4.81
CA ASN A 204 -8.45 3.21 3.82
C ASN A 204 -7.71 1.87 3.74
N ILE A 205 -7.01 1.67 2.64
CA ILE A 205 -6.43 0.37 2.29
C ILE A 205 -4.93 0.50 2.08
N SER A 206 -4.17 -0.42 2.66
CA SER A 206 -2.80 -0.71 2.27
C SER A 206 -2.78 -1.96 1.37
N LEU A 207 -2.44 -1.78 0.09
CA LEU A 207 -2.64 -2.74 -0.98
C LEU A 207 -1.32 -3.28 -1.53
N HIS A 208 -1.09 -4.58 -1.33
CA HIS A 208 0.02 -5.34 -1.87
C HIS A 208 -0.18 -5.67 -3.36
N SER A 209 0.86 -5.51 -4.16
CA SER A 209 0.80 -5.84 -5.60
C SER A 209 2.16 -6.27 -6.17
N VAL A 210 2.42 -7.58 -6.18
CA VAL A 210 3.68 -8.15 -6.71
C VAL A 210 3.46 -8.91 -8.02
N LYS A 211 4.19 -8.48 -9.07
CA LYS A 211 4.09 -8.98 -10.46
C LYS A 211 2.65 -8.95 -11.03
N ALA A 212 1.82 -8.04 -10.52
CA ALA A 212 0.38 -8.01 -10.75
C ALA A 212 -0.13 -6.71 -11.39
N SER A 213 0.72 -5.89 -12.02
CA SER A 213 0.35 -4.55 -12.53
C SER A 213 -0.96 -4.52 -13.34
N GLY A 214 -1.12 -5.42 -14.31
CA GLY A 214 -2.35 -5.53 -15.10
C GLY A 214 -3.58 -5.91 -14.24
N ALA A 215 -3.42 -6.84 -13.31
CA ALA A 215 -4.50 -7.23 -12.40
C ALA A 215 -4.87 -6.09 -11.44
N THR A 216 -3.90 -5.31 -10.97
CA THR A 216 -4.11 -4.14 -10.13
C THR A 216 -4.89 -3.05 -10.88
N ILE A 217 -4.54 -2.76 -12.14
CA ILE A 217 -5.31 -1.81 -12.96
C ILE A 217 -6.77 -2.25 -13.12
N GLU A 218 -6.98 -3.53 -13.44
CA GLU A 218 -8.34 -4.06 -13.60
C GLU A 218 -9.11 -4.12 -12.27
N LEU A 219 -8.43 -4.37 -11.15
CA LEU A 219 -9.03 -4.29 -9.82
C LEU A 219 -9.54 -2.87 -9.53
N PHE A 220 -8.73 -1.83 -9.74
CA PHE A 220 -9.15 -0.45 -9.51
C PHE A 220 -10.36 -0.06 -10.39
N LYS A 221 -10.35 -0.44 -11.68
CA LYS A 221 -11.51 -0.25 -12.57
C LYS A 221 -12.74 -0.98 -12.05
N LYS A 222 -12.60 -2.24 -11.65
CA LYS A 222 -13.70 -3.07 -11.13
C LYS A 222 -14.27 -2.50 -9.84
N MET A 223 -13.43 -2.09 -8.90
CA MET A 223 -13.89 -1.49 -7.63
C MET A 223 -14.59 -0.16 -7.85
N ARG A 224 -14.07 0.71 -8.73
CA ARG A 224 -14.74 1.95 -9.13
C ARG A 224 -16.10 1.68 -9.78
N ASN A 225 -16.20 0.72 -10.69
CA ASN A 225 -17.46 0.35 -11.35
C ASN A 225 -18.48 -0.26 -10.36
N LYS A 226 -18.02 -1.10 -9.44
CA LYS A 226 -18.88 -1.81 -8.48
C LYS A 226 -19.38 -0.90 -7.36
N HIS A 227 -18.53 -0.02 -6.84
CA HIS A 227 -18.81 0.75 -5.62
C HIS A 227 -18.97 2.27 -5.86
N GLY A 228 -18.65 2.78 -7.05
CA GLY A 228 -18.87 4.17 -7.44
C GLY A 228 -18.26 5.18 -6.45
N ALA A 229 -19.08 6.14 -6.00
CA ALA A 229 -18.65 7.17 -5.06
C ALA A 229 -18.14 6.62 -3.72
N ALA A 230 -18.59 5.45 -3.28
CA ALA A 230 -18.12 4.87 -2.02
C ALA A 230 -16.65 4.42 -2.13
N TRP A 231 -16.24 3.90 -3.30
CA TRP A 231 -14.83 3.58 -3.56
C TRP A 231 -13.96 4.84 -3.53
N GLU A 232 -14.39 5.90 -4.22
CA GLU A 232 -13.65 7.16 -4.27
C GLU A 232 -13.70 7.94 -2.93
N SER A 233 -14.45 7.46 -1.93
CA SER A 233 -14.49 8.02 -0.58
C SER A 233 -13.48 7.41 0.39
N ILE A 234 -12.81 6.33 0.00
CA ILE A 234 -11.67 5.74 0.72
C ILE A 234 -10.41 5.89 -0.11
N ASN A 235 -9.25 6.00 0.53
CA ASN A 235 -7.96 6.02 -0.15
C ASN A 235 -7.29 4.65 -0.15
N VAL A 236 -6.49 4.39 -1.17
CA VAL A 236 -5.77 3.14 -1.38
C VAL A 236 -4.30 3.45 -1.60
N ASP A 237 -3.46 2.96 -0.71
CA ASP A 237 -2.02 3.02 -0.83
C ASP A 237 -1.52 1.77 -1.54
N LEU A 238 -0.88 1.94 -2.70
CA LEU A 238 -0.07 0.89 -3.30
C LEU A 238 1.25 0.84 -2.57
N HIS A 239 1.32 -0.02 -1.56
CA HIS A 239 2.49 -0.08 -0.70
C HIS A 239 3.70 -0.65 -1.44
N SER A 240 4.89 -0.21 -1.04
CA SER A 240 6.19 -0.58 -1.64
C SER A 240 6.13 -0.61 -3.17
N CYS A 241 5.50 0.39 -3.78
CA CYS A 241 5.04 0.34 -5.16
C CYS A 241 6.17 0.05 -6.15
N THR A 242 6.06 -1.05 -6.89
CA THR A 242 7.04 -1.43 -7.93
C THR A 242 6.52 -1.21 -9.36
N LEU A 243 5.48 -0.39 -9.55
CA LEU A 243 4.98 -0.05 -10.88
C LEU A 243 5.96 0.87 -11.61
N SER A 244 5.92 0.87 -12.94
CA SER A 244 6.64 1.88 -13.72
C SER A 244 5.99 3.25 -13.52
N GLY A 245 6.75 4.35 -13.67
CA GLY A 245 6.20 5.70 -13.58
C GLY A 245 5.08 5.98 -14.59
N GLU A 246 5.13 5.37 -15.78
CA GLU A 246 4.06 5.44 -16.78
C GLU A 246 2.78 4.73 -16.33
N THR A 247 2.93 3.52 -15.77
CA THR A 247 1.79 2.76 -15.23
C THR A 247 1.16 3.52 -14.07
N TRP A 248 1.98 4.05 -13.16
CA TRP A 248 1.51 4.86 -12.04
C TRP A 248 0.73 6.08 -12.51
N LYS A 249 1.27 6.88 -13.44
CA LYS A 249 0.58 8.05 -13.99
C LYS A 249 -0.78 7.72 -14.59
N SER A 250 -0.91 6.52 -15.19
CA SER A 250 -2.19 6.06 -15.73
C SER A 250 -3.21 5.76 -14.63
N ILE A 251 -2.78 5.13 -13.52
CA ILE A 251 -3.63 4.88 -12.34
C ILE A 251 -3.98 6.20 -11.66
N GLU A 252 -2.98 7.02 -11.34
CA GLU A 252 -3.11 8.30 -10.65
C GLU A 252 -4.10 9.26 -11.35
N LYS A 253 -4.05 9.30 -12.68
CA LYS A 253 -4.97 10.11 -13.49
C LYS A 253 -6.42 9.64 -13.40
N LEU A 254 -6.66 8.33 -13.29
CA LEU A 254 -8.00 7.73 -13.32
C LEU A 254 -8.60 7.52 -11.94
N HIS A 255 -7.77 7.44 -10.91
CA HIS A 255 -8.15 7.10 -9.54
C HIS A 255 -7.55 8.14 -8.60
N GLN A 256 -8.38 9.10 -8.17
CA GLN A 256 -7.91 10.19 -7.31
C GLN A 256 -7.59 9.73 -5.90
N ASN A 257 -8.18 8.62 -5.51
CA ASN A 257 -7.98 7.99 -4.23
C ASN A 257 -6.76 7.05 -4.16
N ALA A 258 -5.97 6.96 -5.24
CA ALA A 258 -4.74 6.16 -5.27
C ALA A 258 -3.54 6.95 -4.74
N TYR A 259 -2.83 6.37 -3.78
CA TYR A 259 -1.56 6.82 -3.22
C TYR A 259 -0.50 5.72 -3.44
N LEU A 260 0.76 6.08 -3.30
CA LEU A 260 1.84 5.11 -3.22
C LEU A 260 2.78 5.47 -2.07
N SER A 261 3.31 4.44 -1.44
CA SER A 261 4.44 4.53 -0.52
C SER A 261 5.63 3.77 -1.09
N LEU A 262 6.80 4.09 -0.55
CA LEU A 262 8.07 3.47 -0.91
C LEU A 262 8.82 3.10 0.36
N SER A 263 9.55 2.00 0.31
CA SER A 263 10.41 1.48 1.38
C SER A 263 11.85 1.32 0.91
N THR A 264 12.79 1.35 1.87
CA THR A 264 14.16 0.95 1.57
C THR A 264 14.27 -0.55 1.28
N ALA A 265 13.47 -1.38 1.95
CA ALA A 265 13.55 -2.85 1.88
C ALA A 265 13.20 -3.41 0.50
N ILE A 266 12.19 -2.84 -0.18
CA ILE A 266 11.66 -3.40 -1.44
C ILE A 266 12.11 -2.61 -2.67
N ASN A 267 12.13 -1.29 -2.57
CA ASN A 267 12.31 -0.42 -3.73
C ASN A 267 13.79 -0.17 -4.06
N ILE A 268 14.69 -0.29 -3.09
CA ILE A 268 16.13 -0.12 -3.31
C ILE A 268 16.72 -1.43 -3.83
N ARG A 269 17.13 -1.41 -5.10
CA ARG A 269 17.72 -2.57 -5.77
C ARG A 269 19.03 -2.16 -6.45
N PRO A 270 20.10 -2.97 -6.31
CA PRO A 270 21.35 -2.72 -7.00
C PRO A 270 21.12 -2.55 -8.51
N ASN A 271 21.78 -1.57 -9.11
CA ASN A 271 21.73 -1.29 -10.54
C ASN A 271 20.33 -0.94 -11.11
N SER A 272 19.37 -0.54 -10.26
CA SER A 272 18.03 -0.13 -10.69
C SER A 272 17.77 1.34 -10.37
N THR A 273 17.31 2.10 -11.36
CA THR A 273 16.84 3.48 -11.18
C THR A 273 15.31 3.59 -11.14
N ALA A 274 14.60 2.46 -11.12
CA ALA A 274 13.14 2.41 -11.22
C ALA A 274 12.44 3.21 -10.10
N VAL A 275 12.94 3.10 -8.86
CA VAL A 275 12.40 3.87 -7.73
C VAL A 275 12.57 5.38 -7.93
N LEU A 276 13.73 5.82 -8.44
CA LEU A 276 13.99 7.25 -8.70
C LEU A 276 13.06 7.78 -9.79
N GLN A 277 12.84 6.98 -10.86
CA GLN A 277 11.89 7.32 -11.92
C GLN A 277 10.46 7.40 -11.41
N LEU A 278 10.06 6.51 -10.50
CA LEU A 278 8.74 6.51 -9.89
C LEU A 278 8.56 7.73 -8.99
N ILE A 279 9.55 8.04 -8.13
CA ILE A 279 9.56 9.25 -7.29
C ILE A 279 9.37 10.48 -8.17
N ARG A 280 10.13 10.65 -9.25
CA ARG A 280 10.03 11.81 -10.15
C ARG A 280 8.69 11.88 -10.90
N SER A 281 8.07 10.73 -11.16
CA SER A 281 6.84 10.64 -11.97
C SER A 281 5.55 10.86 -11.19
N CYS A 282 5.52 10.49 -9.92
CA CYS A 282 4.36 10.61 -9.05
C CYS A 282 3.96 12.08 -8.81
N ASP A 283 2.68 12.36 -8.58
CA ASP A 283 2.24 13.63 -7.99
C ASP A 283 2.84 13.75 -6.58
N SER A 284 3.39 14.93 -6.24
CA SER A 284 4.02 15.13 -4.94
C SER A 284 3.04 14.98 -3.78
N THR A 285 1.74 15.18 -4.01
CA THR A 285 0.68 15.11 -3.00
C THR A 285 0.20 13.69 -2.67
N ARG A 286 0.67 12.68 -3.43
CA ARG A 286 0.22 11.27 -3.32
C ARG A 286 1.33 10.29 -2.96
N LEU A 287 2.51 10.82 -2.63
CA LEU A 287 3.68 10.06 -2.26
C LEU A 287 3.78 9.96 -0.72
N MET A 288 3.91 8.76 -0.21
CA MET A 288 4.15 8.45 1.20
C MET A 288 5.45 7.67 1.37
N VAL A 289 5.84 7.41 2.62
CA VAL A 289 7.07 6.71 2.98
C VAL A 289 6.76 5.63 4.02
N GLU A 290 7.51 4.54 3.97
CA GLU A 290 7.33 3.42 4.89
C GLU A 290 8.64 2.66 5.13
N SER A 291 8.66 1.78 6.13
CA SER A 291 9.80 0.89 6.36
C SER A 291 9.65 -0.47 5.67
N ASP A 292 8.42 -0.98 5.57
CA ASP A 292 8.09 -2.37 5.19
C ASP A 292 8.99 -3.39 5.91
N PHE A 293 9.10 -3.23 7.24
CA PHE A 293 10.09 -3.97 8.02
C PHE A 293 9.50 -4.68 9.24
N PRO A 294 10.01 -5.88 9.60
CA PRO A 294 9.44 -6.68 10.68
C PRO A 294 9.94 -6.29 12.08
N HIS A 295 11.05 -5.54 12.16
CA HIS A 295 11.63 -5.10 13.44
C HIS A 295 11.19 -3.67 13.75
N ILE A 296 10.33 -3.51 14.75
CA ILE A 296 9.80 -2.20 15.16
C ILE A 296 10.92 -1.19 15.50
N SER A 297 12.05 -1.68 16.04
CA SER A 297 13.21 -0.85 16.40
C SER A 297 13.87 -0.16 15.21
N ASP A 298 13.73 -0.71 14.01
CA ASP A 298 14.40 -0.21 12.81
C ASP A 298 13.48 0.67 11.95
N THR A 299 12.18 0.74 12.29
CA THR A 299 11.17 1.52 11.55
C THR A 299 11.60 2.98 11.41
N THR A 300 12.04 3.61 12.50
CA THR A 300 12.44 5.04 12.50
C THR A 300 13.55 5.32 11.50
N GLN A 301 14.64 4.56 11.52
CA GLN A 301 15.76 4.77 10.62
C GLN A 301 15.38 4.50 9.17
N ARG A 302 14.65 3.41 8.91
CA ARG A 302 14.27 3.00 7.55
C ARG A 302 13.31 3.97 6.89
N THR A 303 12.30 4.44 7.64
CA THR A 303 11.34 5.45 7.16
C THR A 303 12.06 6.78 6.91
N TRP A 304 13.02 7.15 7.77
CA TRP A 304 13.83 8.34 7.56
C TRP A 304 14.70 8.24 6.30
N ASP A 305 15.38 7.12 6.10
CA ASP A 305 16.26 6.90 4.94
C ASP A 305 15.52 7.02 3.61
N ILE A 306 14.32 6.43 3.51
CA ILE A 306 13.52 6.57 2.29
C ILE A 306 12.97 8.00 2.11
N LEU A 307 12.65 8.71 3.20
CA LEU A 307 12.26 10.12 3.12
C LEU A 307 13.40 10.99 2.60
N CYS A 308 14.63 10.77 3.09
CA CYS A 308 15.83 11.44 2.58
C CYS A 308 16.05 11.16 1.08
N LEU A 309 15.83 9.92 0.63
CA LEU A 309 15.88 9.60 -0.80
C LEU A 309 14.83 10.39 -1.60
N VAL A 310 13.58 10.38 -1.14
CA VAL A 310 12.49 11.13 -1.78
C VAL A 310 12.83 12.62 -1.85
N ALA A 311 13.30 13.20 -0.75
CA ALA A 311 13.68 14.60 -0.67
C ALA A 311 14.78 14.94 -1.67
N ARG A 312 15.84 14.13 -1.73
CA ARG A 312 16.95 14.28 -2.68
C ARG A 312 16.46 14.25 -4.12
N GLU A 313 15.67 13.24 -4.49
CA GLU A 313 15.18 13.08 -5.87
C GLU A 313 14.18 14.15 -6.30
N ARG A 314 13.51 14.81 -5.34
CA ARG A 314 12.58 15.90 -5.59
C ARG A 314 13.19 17.29 -5.43
N GLY A 315 14.42 17.39 -4.94
CA GLY A 315 15.04 18.66 -4.57
C GLY A 315 14.32 19.36 -3.41
N TRP A 316 13.69 18.61 -2.51
CA TRP A 316 13.06 19.17 -1.32
C TRP A 316 14.08 19.37 -0.21
N ARG A 317 13.99 20.49 0.51
CA ARG A 317 14.73 20.69 1.77
C ARG A 317 14.32 19.59 2.75
N VAL A 318 15.27 19.03 3.48
CA VAL A 318 15.00 18.17 4.63
C VAL A 318 15.05 19.04 5.88
N GLU A 319 14.02 18.96 6.71
CA GLU A 319 13.92 19.72 7.95
C GLU A 319 14.96 19.26 8.99
N GLU A 320 15.80 20.18 9.46
CA GLU A 320 16.67 19.98 10.63
C GLU A 320 15.94 20.30 11.94
N GLU A 321 15.08 21.32 11.89
CA GLU A 321 14.21 21.77 12.98
C GLU A 321 12.80 22.00 12.44
N TRP A 322 11.79 21.97 13.32
CA TRP A 322 10.41 22.25 12.95
C TRP A 322 10.12 23.75 12.98
N ASP A 323 10.13 24.39 11.82
CA ASP A 323 10.03 25.85 11.64
C ASP A 323 8.68 26.34 11.11
N TYR A 324 7.63 25.51 11.18
CA TYR A 324 6.29 25.84 10.70
C TYR A 324 5.40 26.38 11.83
N PRO A 325 4.56 27.41 11.56
CA PRO A 325 3.60 27.90 12.54
C PRO A 325 2.52 26.85 12.82
N GLU A 326 2.08 26.76 14.09
CA GLU A 326 1.12 25.76 14.58
C GLU A 326 -0.22 25.74 13.81
N THR A 327 -0.61 26.85 13.17
CA THR A 327 -1.94 27.06 12.57
C THR A 327 -1.92 27.28 11.07
N THR A 328 -0.95 26.73 10.32
CA THR A 328 -1.04 26.78 8.84
C THR A 328 -2.29 26.03 8.39
N GLU A 329 -3.30 26.77 7.93
CA GLU A 329 -4.49 26.20 7.30
C GLU A 329 -4.04 25.27 6.16
N GLN A 330 -4.37 23.99 6.29
CA GLN A 330 -4.00 22.99 5.29
C GLN A 330 -4.75 23.29 3.99
N THR A 331 -4.09 23.95 3.03
CA THR A 331 -4.62 24.01 1.66
C THR A 331 -4.56 22.62 1.05
N GLU A 332 -5.67 21.88 1.16
CA GLU A 332 -5.75 20.50 0.69
C GLU A 332 -5.35 20.37 -0.79
N GLY A 333 -4.43 19.45 -1.07
CA GLY A 333 -3.99 19.14 -2.43
C GLY A 333 -3.05 20.18 -3.05
N LYS A 334 -2.44 21.06 -2.24
CA LYS A 334 -1.34 21.92 -2.69
C LYS A 334 -0.20 21.94 -1.68
N HIS A 335 0.98 21.93 -2.25
CA HIS A 335 2.26 21.90 -1.58
C HIS A 335 2.86 23.29 -1.70
N GLU A 336 3.16 23.97 -0.60
CA GLU A 336 3.83 25.28 -0.67
C GLU A 336 5.31 25.08 -1.00
N GLU A 337 5.92 25.98 -1.77
CA GLU A 337 7.34 25.86 -2.18
C GLU A 337 8.30 25.86 -0.99
N THR A 338 7.95 26.59 0.08
CA THR A 338 8.74 26.70 1.31
C THR A 338 8.77 25.43 2.15
N TRP A 339 7.85 24.49 1.92
CA TRP A 339 7.81 23.24 2.68
C TRP A 339 8.97 22.32 2.32
N GLY A 340 9.57 21.75 3.35
CA GLY A 340 10.49 20.63 3.27
C GLY A 340 9.77 19.30 3.12
N ALA A 341 10.56 18.24 3.06
CA ALA A 341 10.09 16.89 2.79
C ALA A 341 9.17 16.35 3.89
N VAL A 342 9.51 16.58 5.16
CA VAL A 342 8.70 16.09 6.29
C VAL A 342 7.33 16.73 6.28
N LYS A 343 7.23 18.05 6.08
CA LYS A 343 5.92 18.72 6.03
C LYS A 343 5.05 18.26 4.87
N ARG A 344 5.66 18.03 3.71
CA ARG A 344 4.96 17.50 2.51
C ARG A 344 4.41 16.11 2.77
N ILE A 345 5.22 15.20 3.29
CA ILE A 345 4.83 13.82 3.58
C ILE A 345 3.78 13.78 4.70
N GLU A 346 3.93 14.60 5.76
CA GLU A 346 2.90 14.77 6.80
C GLU A 346 1.56 15.20 6.20
N SER A 347 1.58 16.21 5.30
CA SER A 347 0.37 16.67 4.61
C SER A 347 -0.25 15.57 3.75
N ASN A 348 0.55 14.75 3.08
CA ASN A 348 0.07 13.65 2.24
C ASN A 348 -0.60 12.58 3.09
N TRP A 349 0.03 12.17 4.20
CA TRP A 349 -0.57 11.25 5.17
C TRP A 349 -1.89 11.80 5.73
N ASN A 350 -1.91 13.10 6.06
CA ASN A 350 -3.11 13.75 6.56
C ASN A 350 -4.26 13.76 5.54
N ALA A 351 -3.96 13.91 4.25
CA ALA A 351 -4.94 13.79 3.17
C ALA A 351 -5.38 12.34 2.98
N PHE A 352 -4.45 11.39 3.01
CA PHE A 352 -4.74 9.96 2.91
C PHE A 352 -5.68 9.50 4.03
N ARG A 353 -5.40 9.81 5.30
CA ARG A 353 -6.21 9.36 6.44
C ARG A 353 -7.63 9.91 6.47
N LYS A 354 -7.87 11.10 5.89
CA LYS A 354 -9.21 11.72 5.82
C LYS A 354 -10.20 10.95 4.92
N GLY A 355 -9.69 10.06 4.06
CA GLY A 355 -10.48 9.39 3.04
C GLY A 355 -10.50 10.18 1.73
N GLY A 356 -11.02 9.54 0.68
CA GLY A 356 -11.09 10.13 -0.65
C GLY A 356 -12.18 11.20 -0.75
N LYS A 357 -12.09 12.07 -1.76
CA LYS A 357 -13.01 13.20 -1.96
C LYS A 357 -14.35 12.79 -2.60
N GLY A 358 -14.58 11.49 -2.83
CA GLY A 358 -15.72 10.98 -3.59
C GLY A 358 -15.54 11.15 -5.10
N LEU A 359 -16.58 10.80 -5.88
CA LEU A 359 -16.58 11.08 -7.31
C LEU A 359 -16.57 12.59 -7.53
N VAL A 360 -15.43 13.13 -7.96
CA VAL A 360 -15.42 14.45 -8.57
C VAL A 360 -16.20 14.32 -9.89
N PRO A 361 -17.17 15.21 -10.17
CA PRO A 361 -17.85 15.21 -11.47
C PRO A 361 -16.79 15.19 -12.56
N ASP A 362 -16.94 14.30 -13.56
CA ASP A 362 -16.04 14.28 -14.71
C ASP A 362 -15.91 15.73 -15.19
N GLN A 363 -14.69 16.28 -15.13
CA GLN A 363 -14.43 17.54 -15.79
C GLN A 363 -14.64 17.26 -17.27
N GLU A 364 -15.81 17.66 -17.76
CA GLU A 364 -16.26 17.46 -19.14
C GLU A 364 -15.07 17.73 -20.06
N SER A 365 -14.59 16.68 -20.74
CA SER A 365 -13.34 16.82 -21.48
C SER A 365 -13.51 17.93 -22.52
N ARG A 366 -12.44 18.66 -22.86
CA ARG A 366 -12.54 19.71 -23.91
C ARG A 366 -13.15 19.17 -25.21
N LYS A 367 -13.00 17.87 -25.47
CA LYS A 367 -13.58 17.18 -26.62
C LYS A 367 -15.10 16.99 -26.45
N ASP A 368 -15.55 16.54 -25.29
CA ASP A 368 -16.98 16.32 -24.99
C ASP A 368 -17.72 17.63 -24.91
N ARG A 369 -17.12 18.65 -24.30
CA ARG A 369 -17.67 20.01 -24.27
C ARG A 369 -17.82 20.58 -25.69
N ARG A 370 -16.82 20.37 -26.56
CA ARG A 370 -16.89 20.80 -27.97
C ARG A 370 -17.93 20.01 -28.77
N LEU A 371 -18.09 18.72 -28.49
CA LEU A 371 -19.10 17.87 -29.12
C LEU A 371 -20.51 18.27 -28.68
N ASN A 372 -20.71 18.53 -27.39
CA ASN A 372 -21.97 19.02 -26.83
C ASN A 372 -22.30 20.43 -27.32
N GLU A 373 -21.31 21.33 -27.45
CA GLU A 373 -21.49 22.65 -28.07
C GLU A 373 -21.89 22.53 -29.56
N LEU A 374 -21.28 21.61 -30.31
CA LEU A 374 -21.66 21.33 -31.70
C LEU A 374 -23.07 20.75 -31.80
N GLN A 375 -23.42 19.79 -30.95
CA GLN A 375 -24.76 19.18 -30.94
C GLN A 375 -25.85 20.19 -30.59
N ARG A 376 -25.59 21.14 -29.67
CA ARG A 376 -26.53 22.24 -29.39
C ARG A 376 -26.63 23.23 -30.54
N LYS A 377 -25.53 23.49 -31.25
CA LYS A 377 -25.51 24.43 -32.38
C LYS A 377 -26.24 23.90 -33.62
N TYR A 378 -26.28 22.58 -33.79
CA TYR A 378 -26.92 21.92 -34.93
C TYR A 378 -28.16 21.11 -34.54
N ALA A 379 -28.69 21.34 -33.33
CA ALA A 379 -30.00 20.82 -32.97
C ALA A 379 -31.03 21.47 -33.92
N PRO A 380 -31.86 20.70 -34.62
CA PRO A 380 -32.93 21.26 -35.42
C PRO A 380 -33.86 22.06 -34.50
N ASP A 381 -34.16 23.31 -34.89
CA ASP A 381 -35.20 24.09 -34.24
C ASP A 381 -36.53 23.34 -34.46
N ASP A 382 -37.07 22.77 -33.39
CA ASP A 382 -38.40 22.19 -33.36
C ASP A 382 -39.45 23.33 -33.34
N ASP A 383 -39.41 24.19 -34.36
CA ASP A 383 -40.51 25.10 -34.69
C ASP A 383 -41.54 24.30 -35.50
N ASN A 384 -42.33 23.51 -34.77
CA ASN A 384 -43.70 23.14 -35.12
C ASN A 384 -44.42 22.67 -33.86
N SER A 385 -44.81 23.65 -33.05
CA SER A 385 -46.06 23.56 -32.30
C SER A 385 -46.86 24.84 -32.56
N ASP A 386 -48.02 24.60 -33.18
CA ASP A 386 -49.12 25.46 -33.62
C ASP A 386 -48.99 26.35 -34.88
#